data_AF-A0A090YB90-F1
#
_entry.id   AF-A0A090YB90-F1
#
_cell.length_a   1.000
_cell.length_b   1.000
_cell.length_c   1.000
_cell.angle_alpha   90.00
_cell.angle_beta   90.00
_cell.angle_gamma   90.00
#
_symmetry.space_group_name_H-M   'P 1'
#
loop_
_entity.id
_entity.type
_entity.pdbx_description
1 polymer ?
#
loop_
_entity_poly.entity_id
_entity_poly.type
_entity_poly.pdbx_seq_one_letter_code
_entity_poly.pdbx_strand_id
1 'polypeptide(L)'
;MSIQLQELAKILHQRDLNVTRYYSEPTTSQIAEKVEELHSVISNYVDLDKAILRSPEELQQEWKEHKAKVGVYNNVLGGTCVTDKVCPVKMACLGCVAKIPQPEKKHEFIEVVDLSKDMEKRFASMGLTVEVNKAKQMKKFAKNELREIELIEKCREEQTYEPDVSFKK
;
A
#
# COMPACT_ATOMS: atom_id res chain seq x y z
N MET A 1 16.57 19.37 7.03
CA MET A 1 17.35 20.56 6.60
C MET A 1 18.82 20.28 6.87
N SER A 2 19.60 19.91 5.86
CA SER A 2 21.04 19.65 5.99
C SER A 2 21.80 20.95 5.74
N ILE A 3 22.33 21.57 6.79
CA ILE A 3 23.14 22.80 6.69
C ILE A 3 24.53 22.41 6.19
N GLN A 4 25.08 23.14 5.23
CA GLN A 4 26.40 22.82 4.69
C GLN A 4 27.49 23.16 5.72
N LEU A 5 28.53 22.32 5.82
CA LEU A 5 29.64 22.49 6.77
C LEU A 5 30.26 23.90 6.72
N GLN A 6 30.32 24.51 5.54
CA GLN A 6 30.84 25.87 5.35
C GLN A 6 29.94 26.96 5.94
N GLU A 7 28.62 26.75 5.94
CA GLU A 7 27.66 27.67 6.55
C GLU A 7 27.73 27.56 8.07
N LEU A 8 27.81 26.33 8.59
CA LEU A 8 27.94 26.07 10.03
C LEU A 8 29.24 26.67 10.59
N ALA A 9 30.36 26.52 9.86
CA ALA A 9 31.64 27.09 10.25
C ALA A 9 31.63 28.64 10.27
N LYS A 10 30.88 29.27 9.35
CA LYS A 10 30.68 30.73 9.36
C LYS A 10 29.84 31.19 10.55
N ILE A 11 28.77 30.47 10.87
CA ILE A 11 27.89 30.77 12.03
C ILE A 11 28.66 30.61 13.35
N LEU A 12 29.50 29.59 13.45
CA LEU A 12 30.30 29.29 14.64
C LEU A 12 31.63 30.04 14.70
N HIS A 13 31.93 30.89 13.70
CA HIS A 13 33.21 31.59 13.53
C HIS A 13 34.45 30.68 13.63
N GLN A 14 34.33 29.43 13.19
CA GLN A 14 35.39 28.44 13.27
C GLN A 14 36.27 28.46 12.02
N ARG A 15 37.59 28.56 12.23
CA ARG A 15 38.61 28.54 11.17
C ARG A 15 38.97 27.13 10.71
N ASP A 16 38.92 26.14 11.61
CA ASP A 16 39.24 24.74 11.32
C ASP A 16 37.96 23.93 11.10
N LEU A 17 37.76 23.50 9.86
CA LEU A 17 36.60 22.73 9.42
C LEU A 17 36.58 21.31 9.98
N ASN A 18 37.72 20.76 10.42
CA ASN A 18 37.78 19.42 11.01
C ASN A 18 37.03 19.35 12.34
N VAL A 19 37.10 20.42 13.13
CA VAL A 19 36.41 20.52 14.44
C VAL A 19 34.90 20.68 14.25
N THR A 20 34.49 21.36 13.17
CA THR A 20 33.07 21.61 12.86
C THR A 20 32.39 20.43 12.16
N ARG A 21 33.18 19.47 11.63
CA ARG A 21 32.69 18.31 10.87
C ARG A 21 31.67 17.47 11.65
N TYR A 22 31.91 17.25 12.94
CA TYR A 22 31.00 16.47 13.80
C TYR A 22 29.59 17.08 13.89
N TYR A 23 29.46 18.40 13.83
CA TYR A 23 28.15 19.07 13.84
C TYR A 23 27.44 19.07 12.48
N SER A 24 28.15 18.72 11.41
CA SER A 24 27.60 18.55 10.07
C SER A 24 27.22 17.10 9.76
N GLU A 25 27.56 16.15 10.64
CA GLU A 25 27.18 14.76 10.46
C GLU A 25 25.66 14.62 10.60
N PRO A 26 24.99 13.98 9.63
CA PRO A 26 23.56 13.77 9.71
C PRO A 26 23.25 12.86 10.90
N THR A 27 22.28 13.26 11.70
CA THR A 27 21.79 12.43 12.81
C THR A 27 21.19 11.13 12.27
N THR A 28 21.16 10.08 13.09
CA THR A 28 20.54 8.79 12.72
C THR A 28 19.10 8.96 12.24
N SER A 29 18.34 9.89 12.82
CA SER A 29 16.98 10.22 12.38
C SER A 29 16.92 10.85 10.99
N GLN A 30 17.85 11.75 10.65
CA GLN A 30 17.93 12.34 9.31
C GLN A 30 18.37 11.33 8.26
N ILE A 31 19.27 10.41 8.61
CA ILE A 31 19.63 9.28 7.73
C ILE A 31 18.40 8.40 7.50
N ALA A 32 17.68 8.03 8.56
CA ALA A 32 16.48 7.21 8.46
C ALA A 32 15.40 7.87 7.58
N GLU A 33 15.15 9.17 7.76
CA GLU A 33 14.21 9.94 6.93
C GLU A 33 14.59 9.89 5.43
N LYS A 34 15.88 10.06 5.10
CA LYS A 34 16.35 9.97 3.71
C LYS A 34 16.31 8.57 3.13
N VAL A 35 16.57 7.55 3.95
CA VAL A 35 16.39 6.15 3.54
C VAL A 35 14.91 5.84 3.28
N GLU A 36 14.00 6.37 4.10
CA GLU A 36 12.56 6.21 3.94
C GLU A 36 12.04 6.93 2.69
N GLU A 37 12.51 8.15 2.40
CA GLU A 37 12.27 8.85 1.13
C GLU A 37 12.72 8.00 -0.07
N LEU A 38 13.93 7.43 -0.01
CA LEU A 38 14.45 6.57 -1.08
C LEU A 38 13.61 5.30 -1.26
N HIS A 39 13.26 4.62 -0.16
CA HIS A 39 12.39 3.44 -0.18
C HIS A 39 11.04 3.77 -0.83
N SER A 40 10.42 4.89 -0.47
CA SER A 40 9.16 5.36 -1.06
C SER A 40 9.27 5.54 -2.57
N VAL A 41 10.39 6.09 -3.06
CA VAL A 41 10.66 6.21 -4.50
C VAL A 41 10.78 4.82 -5.15
N ILE A 42 11.58 3.92 -4.59
CA ILE A 42 11.80 2.56 -5.14
C ILE A 42 10.48 1.77 -5.20
N SER A 43 9.64 1.85 -4.16
CA SER A 43 8.33 1.18 -4.09
C SER A 43 7.33 1.63 -5.17
N ASN A 44 7.55 2.80 -5.79
CA ASN A 44 6.77 3.26 -6.93
C ASN A 44 7.20 2.61 -8.26
N TYR A 45 8.47 2.20 -8.38
CA TYR A 45 9.00 1.55 -9.58
C TYR A 45 8.90 0.03 -9.52
N VAL A 46 9.04 -0.55 -8.32
CA VAL A 46 8.99 -2.00 -8.11
C VAL A 46 7.72 -2.35 -7.33
N ASP A 47 6.83 -3.08 -8.00
CA ASP A 47 5.60 -3.57 -7.38
C ASP A 47 5.87 -4.86 -6.59
N LEU A 48 6.49 -4.69 -5.42
CA LEU A 48 6.76 -5.79 -4.47
C LEU A 48 5.47 -6.38 -3.90
N ASP A 49 4.40 -5.59 -3.82
CA ASP A 49 3.13 -5.99 -3.23
C ASP A 49 2.46 -7.12 -4.03
N LYS A 50 2.75 -7.25 -5.34
CA LYS A 50 2.30 -8.41 -6.15
C LYS A 50 2.85 -9.74 -5.65
N ALA A 51 4.03 -9.75 -5.04
CA ALA A 51 4.66 -10.95 -4.52
C ALA A 51 4.14 -11.33 -3.12
N ILE A 52 3.42 -10.40 -2.46
CA ILE A 52 2.87 -10.54 -1.10
C ILE A 52 1.34 -10.47 -1.17
N LEU A 53 0.75 -11.06 -2.21
CA LEU A 53 -0.71 -11.23 -2.25
C LEU A 53 -1.10 -12.34 -1.29
N ARG A 54 -2.13 -12.07 -0.48
CA ARG A 54 -2.67 -13.06 0.47
C ARG A 54 -3.40 -14.16 -0.29
N SER A 55 -3.31 -15.39 0.20
CA SER A 55 -4.05 -16.51 -0.36
C SER A 55 -5.54 -16.45 0.04
N PRO A 56 -6.45 -17.08 -0.73
CA PRO A 56 -7.85 -17.21 -0.35
C PRO A 56 -8.06 -17.90 1.01
N GLU A 57 -7.22 -18.88 1.35
CA GLU A 57 -7.26 -19.58 2.64
C GLU A 57 -6.88 -18.66 3.79
N GLU A 58 -5.83 -17.85 3.62
CA GLU A 58 -5.40 -16.86 4.61
C GLU A 58 -6.52 -15.85 4.89
N LEU A 59 -7.12 -15.30 3.83
CA LEU A 59 -8.25 -14.37 3.94
C LEU A 59 -9.46 -15.02 4.62
N GLN A 60 -9.74 -16.29 4.35
CA GLN A 60 -10.84 -17.01 4.97
C GLN A 60 -10.56 -17.29 6.47
N GLN A 61 -9.32 -17.59 6.83
CA GLN A 61 -8.91 -17.75 8.22
C GLN A 61 -9.03 -16.43 8.98
N GLU A 62 -8.50 -15.34 8.43
CA GLU A 62 -8.66 -13.98 8.99
C GLU A 62 -10.15 -13.68 9.19
N TRP A 63 -10.98 -13.92 8.18
CA TRP A 63 -12.43 -13.72 8.29
C TRP A 63 -13.05 -14.49 9.44
N LYS A 64 -12.71 -15.79 9.60
CA LYS A 64 -13.26 -16.64 10.67
C LYS A 64 -12.80 -16.19 12.05
N GLU A 65 -11.52 -15.89 12.21
CA GLU A 65 -10.95 -15.42 13.48
C GLU A 65 -11.57 -14.10 13.93
N HIS A 66 -11.70 -13.15 13.00
CA HIS A 66 -12.33 -11.87 13.28
C HIS A 66 -13.84 -12.00 13.49
N LYS A 67 -14.50 -12.95 12.81
CA LYS A 67 -15.92 -13.25 13.06
C LYS A 67 -16.22 -13.79 14.45
N ALA A 68 -15.27 -14.48 15.06
CA ALA A 68 -15.41 -14.93 16.44
C ALA A 68 -15.16 -13.81 17.47
N LYS A 69 -14.38 -12.77 17.10
CA LYS A 69 -13.88 -11.75 18.04
C LYS A 69 -14.62 -10.41 17.98
N VAL A 70 -15.19 -10.03 16.84
CA VAL A 70 -15.61 -8.63 16.59
C VAL A 70 -17.08 -8.54 16.14
N GLY A 71 -17.85 -7.63 16.74
CA GLY A 71 -19.27 -7.39 16.40
C GLY A 71 -19.51 -6.21 15.45
N VAL A 72 -18.49 -5.42 15.11
CA VAL A 72 -18.62 -4.22 14.26
C VAL A 72 -17.92 -4.47 12.92
N TYR A 73 -18.69 -4.93 11.95
CA TYR A 73 -18.26 -5.03 10.55
C TYR A 73 -18.57 -3.72 9.84
N ASN A 74 -17.54 -2.91 9.65
CA ASN A 74 -17.72 -1.71 8.86
C ASN A 74 -17.62 -2.07 7.37
N ASN A 75 -18.72 -1.82 6.65
CA ASN A 75 -18.74 -1.87 5.20
C ASN A 75 -17.87 -0.71 4.67
N VAL A 76 -16.84 -1.04 3.90
CA VAL A 76 -15.87 -0.08 3.35
C VAL A 76 -15.66 -0.35 1.86
N LEU A 77 -14.99 0.58 1.18
CA LEU A 77 -14.66 0.47 -0.24
C LEU A 77 -14.06 -0.90 -0.59
N GLY A 78 -14.80 -1.66 -1.39
CA GLY A 78 -14.41 -2.93 -1.97
C GLY A 78 -14.38 -4.12 -1.01
N GLY A 79 -14.85 -3.98 0.23
CA GLY A 79 -14.80 -5.07 1.19
C GLY A 79 -15.41 -4.77 2.55
N THR A 80 -14.95 -5.52 3.55
CA THR A 80 -15.35 -5.34 4.95
C THR A 80 -14.11 -5.18 5.80
N CYS A 81 -14.10 -4.16 6.66
CA CYS A 81 -13.02 -3.94 7.61
C CYS A 81 -13.22 -4.86 8.84
N VAL A 82 -12.17 -5.58 9.23
CA VAL A 82 -12.22 -6.54 10.34
C VAL A 82 -11.43 -6.10 11.58
N THR A 83 -10.91 -4.87 11.59
CA THR A 83 -10.20 -4.34 12.76
C THR A 83 -11.16 -4.06 13.92
N ASP A 84 -10.76 -4.47 15.12
CA ASP A 84 -11.44 -4.24 16.39
C ASP A 84 -10.96 -2.97 17.12
N LYS A 85 -10.01 -2.24 16.52
CA LYS A 85 -9.36 -1.06 17.09
C LYS A 85 -9.70 0.19 16.31
N VAL A 86 -9.40 1.35 16.91
CA VAL A 86 -9.45 2.64 16.21
C VAL A 86 -8.51 2.59 14.99
N CYS A 87 -9.03 3.00 13.83
CA CYS A 87 -8.29 2.92 12.57
C CYS A 87 -6.97 3.74 12.64
N PRO A 88 -5.79 3.12 12.51
CA PRO A 88 -4.51 3.82 12.59
C PRO A 88 -4.26 4.74 11.38
N VAL A 89 -4.87 4.41 10.24
CA VAL A 89 -4.71 5.12 8.96
C VAL A 89 -5.88 6.05 8.62
N LYS A 90 -6.69 6.42 9.62
CA LYS A 90 -7.79 7.40 9.48
C LYS A 90 -8.74 7.08 8.32
N MET A 91 -9.16 5.82 8.21
CA MET A 91 -10.11 5.32 7.21
C MET A 91 -9.60 5.37 5.75
N ALA A 92 -8.30 5.42 5.52
CA ALA A 92 -7.70 5.13 4.22
C ALA A 92 -7.84 3.62 3.90
N CYS A 93 -9.01 3.21 3.41
CA CYS A 93 -9.39 1.80 3.28
C CYS A 93 -8.80 1.09 2.05
N LEU A 94 -8.35 1.85 1.04
CA LEU A 94 -7.75 1.30 -0.18
C LEU A 94 -6.31 0.83 0.10
N GLY A 95 -6.00 -0.44 -0.15
CA GLY A 95 -4.72 -1.07 0.19
C GLY A 95 -4.55 -1.43 1.66
N CYS A 96 -5.62 -1.39 2.47
CA CYS A 96 -5.55 -1.70 3.90
C CYS A 96 -5.50 -3.22 4.15
N VAL A 97 -4.51 -3.68 4.91
CA VAL A 97 -4.33 -5.10 5.26
C VAL A 97 -5.48 -5.64 6.12
N ALA A 98 -6.01 -4.82 7.03
CA ALA A 98 -7.13 -5.22 7.90
C ALA A 98 -8.49 -5.28 7.20
N LYS A 99 -8.52 -5.16 5.86
CA LYS A 99 -9.71 -5.27 5.04
C LYS A 99 -9.69 -6.60 4.30
N ILE A 100 -10.86 -7.24 4.30
CA ILE A 100 -11.10 -8.46 3.53
C ILE A 100 -11.91 -8.07 2.29
N PRO A 101 -11.32 -8.18 1.09
CA PRO A 101 -12.01 -7.87 -0.17
C PRO A 101 -13.18 -8.82 -0.41
N GLN A 102 -14.22 -8.30 -1.07
CA GLN A 102 -15.44 -9.04 -1.36
C GLN A 102 -15.75 -9.02 -2.87
N PRO A 103 -15.91 -10.19 -3.52
CA PRO A 103 -16.21 -10.26 -4.95
C PRO A 103 -17.42 -9.43 -5.38
N GLU A 104 -18.42 -9.32 -4.50
CA GLU A 104 -19.66 -8.60 -4.76
C GLU A 104 -19.43 -7.08 -4.95
N LYS A 105 -18.31 -6.55 -4.45
CA LYS A 105 -17.91 -5.13 -4.55
C LYS A 105 -16.79 -4.89 -5.56
N LYS A 106 -16.45 -5.88 -6.39
CA LYS A 106 -15.40 -5.78 -7.43
C LYS A 106 -15.55 -4.53 -8.31
N HIS A 107 -16.79 -4.15 -8.62
CA HIS A 107 -17.11 -2.97 -9.44
C HIS A 107 -16.56 -1.66 -8.85
N GLU A 108 -16.52 -1.52 -7.52
CA GLU A 108 -15.99 -0.33 -6.86
C GLU A 108 -14.50 -0.13 -7.15
N PHE A 109 -13.72 -1.22 -7.23
CA PHE A 109 -12.31 -1.13 -7.59
C PHE A 109 -12.08 -0.81 -9.07
N ILE A 110 -12.98 -1.24 -9.96
CA ILE A 110 -12.90 -0.90 -11.38
C ILE A 110 -13.07 0.61 -11.55
N GLU A 111 -14.09 1.19 -10.90
CA GLU A 111 -14.31 2.64 -10.87
C GLU A 111 -13.10 3.40 -10.30
N VAL A 112 -12.50 2.89 -9.23
CA VAL A 112 -11.27 3.47 -8.65
C VAL A 112 -10.11 3.43 -9.63
N VAL A 113 -9.94 2.34 -10.38
CA VAL A 113 -8.89 2.23 -11.41
C VAL A 113 -9.12 3.25 -12.52
N ASP A 114 -10.35 3.46 -12.96
CA ASP A 114 -10.63 4.43 -14.02
C ASP A 114 -10.49 5.87 -13.54
N LEU A 115 -11.02 6.20 -12.36
CA LEU A 115 -10.81 7.48 -11.69
C LEU A 115 -9.30 7.79 -11.54
N SER A 116 -8.50 6.80 -11.13
CA SER A 116 -7.05 6.99 -10.95
C SER A 116 -6.33 7.34 -12.25
N LYS A 117 -6.76 6.79 -13.40
CA LYS A 117 -6.18 7.12 -14.72
C LYS A 117 -6.50 8.56 -15.11
N ASP A 118 -7.70 9.02 -14.82
CA ASP A 118 -8.11 10.38 -15.16
C ASP A 118 -7.41 11.41 -14.26
N MET A 119 -7.26 11.09 -12.97
CA MET A 119 -6.45 11.87 -12.04
C MET A 119 -4.98 11.95 -12.50
N GLU A 120 -4.39 10.81 -12.89
CA GLU A 120 -3.02 10.74 -13.41
C GLU A 120 -2.83 11.69 -14.61
N LYS A 121 -3.72 11.63 -15.61
CA LYS A 121 -3.68 12.50 -16.80
C LYS A 121 -3.80 13.98 -16.43
N ARG A 122 -4.74 14.32 -15.56
CA ARG A 122 -5.01 15.70 -15.16
C ARG A 122 -3.87 16.30 -14.35
N PHE A 123 -3.29 15.57 -13.40
CA PHE A 123 -2.16 16.06 -12.62
C PHE A 123 -0.88 16.14 -13.44
N ALA A 124 -0.70 15.25 -14.41
CA ALA A 124 0.41 15.32 -15.35
C ALA A 124 0.37 16.60 -16.20
N SER A 125 -0.80 16.99 -16.71
CA SER A 125 -0.93 18.25 -17.49
C SER A 125 -0.71 19.51 -16.65
N MET A 126 -0.90 19.42 -15.32
CA MET A 126 -0.64 20.50 -14.37
C MET A 126 0.80 20.51 -13.83
N GLY A 127 1.65 19.54 -14.20
CA GLY A 127 3.02 19.42 -13.67
C GLY A 127 3.10 19.00 -12.20
N LEU A 128 2.03 18.48 -11.62
CA LEU A 128 1.95 18.10 -10.19
C LEU A 128 2.44 16.67 -9.97
N THR A 129 3.76 16.47 -9.97
CA THR A 129 4.40 15.14 -9.92
C THR A 129 4.02 14.30 -8.70
N VAL A 130 3.87 14.92 -7.53
CA VAL A 130 3.46 14.22 -6.30
C VAL A 130 2.03 13.67 -6.41
N GLU A 131 1.11 14.45 -6.98
CA GLU A 131 -0.28 14.05 -7.16
C GLU A 131 -0.41 12.95 -8.22
N VAL A 132 0.42 13.00 -9.28
CA VAL A 132 0.56 11.91 -10.25
C VAL A 132 0.97 10.61 -9.55
N ASN A 133 1.95 10.66 -8.64
CA ASN A 133 2.40 9.47 -7.91
C ASN A 133 1.32 8.91 -6.98
N LYS A 134 0.58 9.78 -6.27
CA LYS A 134 -0.56 9.34 -5.45
C LYS A 134 -1.64 8.65 -6.29
N ALA A 135 -1.97 9.19 -7.47
CA ALA A 135 -2.92 8.56 -8.39
C ALA A 135 -2.44 7.18 -8.88
N LYS A 136 -1.14 7.06 -9.20
CA LYS A 136 -0.52 5.76 -9.55
C LYS A 136 -0.56 4.75 -8.40
N GLN A 137 -0.33 5.20 -7.16
CA GLN A 137 -0.38 4.35 -5.98
C GLN A 137 -1.82 3.87 -5.70
N MET A 138 -2.80 4.76 -5.81
CA MET A 138 -4.23 4.43 -5.71
C MET A 138 -4.62 3.33 -6.71
N LYS A 139 -4.19 3.48 -7.97
CA LYS A 139 -4.37 2.47 -9.02
C LYS A 139 -3.72 1.13 -8.68
N LYS A 140 -2.51 1.16 -8.11
CA LYS A 140 -1.76 -0.03 -7.70
C LYS A 140 -2.52 -0.80 -6.62
N PHE A 141 -2.97 -0.12 -5.57
CA PHE A 141 -3.74 -0.74 -4.50
C PHE A 141 -5.04 -1.36 -5.00
N ALA A 142 -5.84 -0.64 -5.80
CA ALA A 142 -7.07 -1.20 -6.37
C ALA A 142 -6.81 -2.45 -7.24
N LYS A 143 -5.72 -2.45 -8.01
CA LYS A 143 -5.34 -3.62 -8.83
C LYS A 143 -4.89 -4.82 -7.99
N ASN A 144 -4.21 -4.60 -6.88
CA ASN A 144 -3.79 -5.68 -6.01
C ASN A 144 -4.99 -6.34 -5.33
N GLU A 145 -5.93 -5.53 -4.85
CA GLU A 145 -7.16 -6.05 -4.24
C GLU A 145 -8.08 -6.74 -5.25
N LEU A 146 -8.14 -6.26 -6.49
CA LEU A 146 -8.83 -6.96 -7.58
C LEU A 146 -8.26 -8.37 -7.82
N ARG A 147 -6.95 -8.55 -7.69
CA ARG A 147 -6.33 -9.88 -7.81
C ARG A 147 -6.64 -10.76 -6.62
N GLU A 148 -6.69 -10.21 -5.40
CA GLU A 148 -7.15 -10.97 -4.24
C GLU A 148 -8.59 -11.47 -4.49
N ILE A 149 -9.47 -10.63 -5.05
CA ILE A 149 -10.82 -11.04 -5.46
C ILE A 149 -10.77 -12.14 -6.52
N GLU A 150 -9.96 -12.02 -7.57
CA GLU A 150 -9.82 -13.05 -8.62
C GLU A 150 -9.39 -14.41 -8.03
N LEU A 151 -8.47 -14.40 -7.06
CA LEU A 151 -8.05 -15.61 -6.36
C LEU A 151 -9.19 -16.21 -5.51
N ILE A 152 -9.98 -15.37 -4.84
CA ILE A 152 -11.17 -15.81 -4.09
C ILE A 152 -12.20 -16.44 -5.03
N GLU A 153 -12.49 -15.79 -6.17
CA GLU A 153 -13.44 -16.27 -7.18
C GLU A 153 -13.00 -17.65 -7.70
N LYS A 154 -11.74 -17.79 -8.10
CA LYS A 154 -11.18 -19.05 -8.60
C LYS A 154 -11.25 -20.17 -7.55
N CYS A 155 -10.90 -19.87 -6.29
CA CYS A 155 -10.99 -20.84 -5.20
C CYS A 155 -12.44 -21.32 -4.99
N ARG A 156 -13.44 -20.43 -5.09
CA ARG A 156 -14.87 -20.79 -5.00
C ARG A 156 -15.31 -21.67 -6.17
N GLU A 157 -14.87 -21.37 -7.39
CA GLU A 157 -15.16 -22.19 -8.58
C GLU A 157 -14.60 -23.61 -8.45
N GLU A 158 -13.34 -23.73 -8.03
CA GLU A 158 -12.67 -25.02 -7.82
C GLU A 158 -13.34 -25.87 -6.73
N GLN A 159 -13.88 -25.25 -5.67
CA GLN A 159 -14.64 -25.95 -4.63
C GLN A 159 -15.96 -26.54 -5.16
N THR A 160 -16.56 -25.91 -6.18
CA THR A 160 -17.80 -26.38 -6.80
C THR A 160 -17.59 -27.33 -7.99
N TYR A 161 -16.33 -27.53 -8.41
CA TYR A 161 -16.02 -28.34 -9.58
C TYR A 161 -15.97 -29.84 -9.24
N GLU A 162 -16.88 -30.62 -9.80
CA GLU A 162 -16.81 -32.09 -9.75
C GLU A 162 -15.99 -32.60 -10.95
N PRO A 163 -14.86 -33.30 -10.71
CA PRO A 163 -14.06 -33.85 -11.81
C PRO A 163 -14.77 -35.02 -12.48
N ASP A 164 -14.85 -35.00 -13.81
CA ASP A 164 -15.33 -36.12 -14.61
C ASP A 164 -14.23 -37.21 -14.66
N VAL A 165 -14.30 -38.16 -13.74
CA VAL A 165 -13.33 -39.26 -13.62
C VAL A 165 -13.86 -40.47 -14.39
N SER A 166 -13.46 -40.60 -15.66
CA SER A 166 -13.71 -41.82 -16.44
C SER A 166 -12.54 -42.80 -16.29
N PHE A 167 -12.77 -43.97 -15.70
CA PHE A 167 -11.81 -45.07 -15.74
C PHE A 167 -11.97 -45.85 -17.06
N LYS A 168 -10.94 -45.87 -17.91
CA LYS A 168 -10.89 -46.80 -19.05
C LYS A 168 -10.70 -48.22 -18.50
N LYS A 169 -11.63 -49.11 -18.83
CA LYS A 169 -11.53 -50.56 -18.58
C LYS A 169 -10.43 -51.20 -19.40
#